data_AF-A0A972BN68-F1
#
_entry.id   AF-A0A972BN68-F1
#
_cell.length_a   1.000
_cell.length_b   1.000
_cell.length_c   1.000
_cell.angle_alpha   90.00
_cell.angle_beta   90.00
_cell.angle_gamma   90.00
#
_symmetry.space_group_name_H-M   'P 1'
#
loop_
_entity.id
_entity.type
_entity.pdbx_description
1 polymer ?
#
loop_
_entity_poly.entity_id
_entity_poly.type
_entity_poly.pdbx_seq_one_letter_code
_entity_poly.pdbx_strand_id
1 'polypeptide(L)'
;MKKNTMSRKRGIALLLCLVLLIGLCACGEKSEGKDGGNSGPEGTFVNTQIDEEEGEGFQPTDEWTNYGQMTFNSDGSGRWEYALETDIEWKLKGDKLTIVEKWVDDEHGEQDETYQGTWDGEKVTIDVWGYNYLFEKTNDALSTSGGEAPRSTSAAEVPGPSDVKNNAILGSYKCTGSDMQGTKLDAAGEWLELMEDGRGKWFLGATEDTFAWTLDGEEIHFDVDVANSDIKMPYSATLEGENIILDTGMLYFFSKGGSGAATPSGTSTEAANKTSSGANKASVVKKSSGGIQPSGGIKVPSDWYGVFIIEDSYGFELGDGQYDVWGFIDKDASGPAYFELFLMPEPKGPEDPEGPDYPVLSMYINEEEKNWLTPIIGNDDAWIMEQDLSEDDEWNLLTMYDKGALDIYYTCDDGSNRYAVCRFFIREYGTAWDEEIDPLPHSYKEYTADL
;
A
#
# COMPACT_ATOMS: atom_id res chain seq x y z
N MET A 1 70.31 -25.55 1.17
CA MET A 1 68.98 -24.92 1.02
C MET A 1 68.05 -25.85 0.24
N LYS A 2 67.24 -26.65 0.93
CA LYS A 2 66.02 -27.27 0.37
C LYS A 2 64.95 -27.11 1.44
N LYS A 3 64.15 -26.05 1.28
CA LYS A 3 63.16 -25.60 2.26
C LYS A 3 61.95 -26.54 2.27
N ASN A 4 61.52 -26.86 3.50
CA ASN A 4 60.29 -27.54 3.88
C ASN A 4 59.07 -27.13 3.05
N THR A 5 58.73 -27.96 2.06
CA THR A 5 57.52 -27.82 1.23
C THR A 5 56.39 -28.73 1.72
N MET A 6 56.68 -29.73 2.57
CA MET A 6 55.68 -30.67 3.09
C MET A 6 54.92 -30.19 4.34
N SER A 7 55.45 -29.22 5.10
CA SER A 7 54.75 -28.68 6.28
C SER A 7 53.62 -27.71 5.92
N ARG A 8 53.75 -26.95 4.81
CA ARG A 8 52.71 -26.01 4.37
C ARG A 8 51.46 -26.69 3.80
N LYS A 9 51.61 -27.84 3.13
CA LYS A 9 50.45 -28.56 2.54
C LYS A 9 49.54 -29.18 3.61
N ARG A 10 50.09 -29.61 4.75
CA ARG A 10 49.28 -30.10 5.88
C ARG A 10 48.61 -28.97 6.67
N GLY A 11 49.27 -27.80 6.77
CA GLY A 11 48.67 -26.62 7.38
C GLY A 11 47.51 -26.04 6.56
N ILE A 12 47.63 -26.00 5.23
CA ILE A 12 46.57 -25.50 4.34
C ILE A 12 45.38 -26.46 4.27
N ALA A 13 45.62 -27.78 4.29
CA ALA A 13 44.54 -28.77 4.33
C ALA A 13 43.77 -28.73 5.68
N LEU A 14 44.46 -28.51 6.80
CA LEU A 14 43.81 -28.31 8.10
C LEU A 14 43.05 -26.98 8.18
N LEU A 15 43.55 -25.91 7.55
CA LEU A 15 42.84 -24.63 7.48
C LEU A 15 41.60 -24.71 6.59
N LEU A 16 41.65 -25.42 5.45
CA LEU A 16 40.49 -25.64 4.58
C LEU A 16 39.43 -26.53 5.23
N CYS A 17 39.83 -27.57 5.99
CA CYS A 17 38.88 -28.34 6.79
C CYS A 17 38.27 -27.52 7.94
N LEU A 18 39.03 -26.59 8.55
CA LEU A 18 38.51 -25.72 9.62
C LEU A 18 37.59 -24.62 9.07
N VAL A 19 37.86 -24.09 7.88
CA VAL A 19 36.98 -23.13 7.18
C VAL A 19 35.71 -23.82 6.68
N LEU A 20 35.78 -25.09 6.25
CA LEU A 20 34.59 -25.90 5.95
C LEU A 20 33.79 -26.26 7.21
N LEU A 21 34.45 -26.50 8.36
CA LEU A 21 33.77 -26.79 9.63
C LEU A 21 33.20 -25.55 10.34
N ILE A 22 33.72 -24.36 10.08
CA ILE A 22 33.18 -23.10 10.61
C ILE A 22 32.12 -22.51 9.66
N GLY A 23 32.25 -22.74 8.34
CA GLY A 23 31.20 -22.42 7.37
C GLY A 23 29.95 -23.32 7.46
N LEU A 24 30.05 -24.48 8.12
CA LEU A 24 28.92 -25.39 8.36
C LEU A 24 28.25 -25.19 9.74
N CYS A 25 28.66 -24.20 10.53
CA CYS A 25 27.99 -23.84 11.80
C CYS A 25 27.26 -22.48 11.74
N ALA A 26 27.12 -21.89 10.55
CA ALA A 26 26.27 -20.72 10.30
C ALA A 26 25.19 -20.99 9.23
N CYS A 27 24.87 -22.25 8.99
CA CYS A 27 23.61 -22.65 8.37
C CYS A 27 22.71 -23.09 9.52
N GLY A 28 21.69 -22.31 9.83
CA GLY A 28 20.58 -22.80 10.64
C GLY A 28 20.12 -24.14 10.04
N GLU A 29 19.90 -25.12 10.91
CA GLU A 29 19.34 -26.41 10.52
C GLU A 29 18.06 -26.17 9.70
N LYS A 30 18.13 -26.32 8.38
CA LYS A 30 16.93 -26.62 7.58
C LYS A 30 16.45 -27.97 8.09
N SER A 31 15.41 -27.96 8.90
CA SER A 31 14.72 -29.17 9.33
C SER A 31 14.08 -29.80 8.10
N GLU A 32 14.76 -30.78 7.51
CA GLU A 32 14.14 -31.70 6.57
C GLU A 32 13.06 -32.51 7.30
N GLY A 33 11.83 -32.43 6.79
CA GLY A 33 10.81 -33.43 7.03
C GLY A 33 9.91 -33.17 8.24
N LYS A 34 8.95 -32.27 8.06
CA LYS A 34 7.53 -32.44 8.40
C LYS A 34 6.76 -31.29 7.77
N ASP A 35 5.58 -31.56 7.25
CA ASP A 35 4.50 -30.59 7.00
C ASP A 35 4.06 -29.93 8.33
N GLY A 36 4.99 -29.26 9.01
CA GLY A 36 4.67 -28.28 10.02
C GLY A 36 4.43 -27.01 9.24
N GLY A 37 3.16 -26.72 8.94
CA GLY A 37 2.79 -25.44 8.36
C GLY A 37 3.51 -24.36 9.15
N ASN A 38 4.37 -23.59 8.47
CA ASN A 38 4.84 -22.34 9.03
C ASN A 38 3.57 -21.54 9.31
N SER A 39 3.11 -21.56 10.57
CA SER A 39 2.12 -20.60 11.03
C SER A 39 2.73 -19.26 10.68
N GLY A 40 2.03 -18.49 9.85
CA GLY A 40 2.53 -17.17 9.46
C GLY A 40 2.69 -16.26 10.68
N PRO A 41 2.96 -14.97 10.48
CA PRO A 41 3.20 -14.03 11.56
C PRO A 41 1.93 -13.73 12.37
N GLU A 42 1.19 -14.71 12.88
CA GLU A 42 -0.06 -14.52 13.62
C GLU A 42 0.18 -13.72 14.91
N GLY A 43 -0.65 -12.71 15.13
CA GLY A 43 -0.58 -11.82 16.30
C GLY A 43 -0.23 -10.38 15.94
N THR A 44 0.07 -9.58 16.97
CA THR A 44 0.38 -8.17 16.83
C THR A 44 1.89 -7.94 16.90
N PHE A 45 2.39 -7.10 16.00
CA PHE A 45 3.79 -6.77 15.84
C PHE A 45 3.95 -5.25 15.79
N VAL A 46 4.96 -4.72 16.46
CA VAL A 46 5.23 -3.29 16.50
C VAL A 46 6.53 -3.01 15.77
N ASN A 47 6.55 -1.95 14.95
CA ASN A 47 7.75 -1.50 14.30
C ASN A 47 8.76 -1.00 15.33
N THR A 48 9.94 -1.60 15.32
CA THR A 48 11.01 -1.29 16.30
C THR A 48 12.24 -0.72 15.65
N GLN A 49 12.48 -1.03 14.38
CA GLN A 49 13.67 -0.60 13.66
C GLN A 49 13.38 -0.30 12.18
N ILE A 50 14.22 0.54 11.60
CA ILE A 50 14.24 0.90 10.17
C ILE A 50 15.68 0.78 9.67
N ASP A 51 15.86 0.27 8.45
CA ASP A 51 17.12 0.32 7.72
C ASP A 51 16.92 1.15 6.46
N GLU A 52 17.66 2.27 6.38
CA GLU A 52 17.68 3.13 5.20
C GLU A 52 18.56 2.51 4.12
N GLU A 53 18.17 2.67 2.86
CA GLU A 53 18.78 2.05 1.66
C GLU A 53 20.32 2.21 1.58
N GLU A 54 20.92 3.17 2.29
CA GLU A 54 22.36 3.43 2.35
C GLU A 54 23.17 2.58 3.37
N GLY A 55 22.55 1.61 4.06
CA GLY A 55 23.27 0.47 4.64
C GLY A 55 24.02 0.72 5.95
N GLU A 56 23.48 1.56 6.84
CA GLU A 56 23.94 1.60 8.23
C GLU A 56 23.39 0.41 9.07
N GLY A 57 22.46 -0.38 8.50
CA GLY A 57 21.78 -1.45 9.19
C GLY A 57 20.64 -0.92 10.06
N PHE A 58 19.75 -1.81 10.47
CA PHE A 58 18.60 -1.48 11.32
C PHE A 58 18.94 -0.59 12.52
N GLN A 59 18.35 0.61 12.53
CA GLN A 59 18.37 1.56 13.64
C GLN A 59 17.02 1.58 14.34
N PRO A 60 16.96 1.82 15.66
CA PRO A 60 15.69 2.00 16.37
C PRO A 60 14.85 3.09 15.71
N THR A 61 13.55 2.85 15.58
CA THR A 61 12.61 3.87 15.09
C THR A 61 12.41 4.97 16.13
N ASP A 62 12.15 6.17 15.66
CA ASP A 62 11.72 7.32 16.45
C ASP A 62 10.26 7.67 16.14
N GLU A 63 9.74 8.74 16.73
CA GLU A 63 8.34 9.16 16.54
C GLU A 63 7.99 9.47 15.07
N TRP A 64 8.98 9.73 14.20
CA TRP A 64 8.80 10.07 12.79
C TRP A 64 8.95 8.89 11.83
N THR A 65 9.68 7.86 12.26
CA THR A 65 10.01 6.67 11.45
C THR A 65 9.26 5.42 11.91
N ASN A 66 8.42 5.55 12.94
CA ASN A 66 7.61 4.45 13.45
C ASN A 66 6.42 4.17 12.53
N TYR A 67 6.48 3.05 11.81
CA TYR A 67 5.36 2.54 10.99
C TYR A 67 4.34 1.73 11.81
N GLY A 68 4.23 2.08 13.09
CA GLY A 68 3.17 1.64 13.98
C GLY A 68 3.13 0.13 14.21
N GLN A 69 1.94 -0.45 14.16
CA GLN A 69 1.70 -1.84 14.48
C GLN A 69 0.91 -2.58 13.41
N MET A 70 1.24 -3.85 13.21
CA MET A 70 0.49 -4.75 12.34
C MET A 70 -0.10 -5.88 13.15
N THR A 71 -1.34 -6.25 12.85
CA THR A 71 -1.97 -7.47 13.37
C THR A 71 -2.26 -8.41 12.22
N PHE A 72 -1.75 -9.64 12.29
CA PHE A 72 -2.03 -10.68 11.31
C PHE A 72 -2.93 -11.76 11.91
N ASN A 73 -4.04 -12.04 11.25
CA ASN A 73 -4.97 -13.11 11.59
C ASN A 73 -4.63 -14.39 10.82
N SER A 74 -4.93 -15.55 11.42
CA SER A 74 -4.63 -16.87 10.84
C SER A 74 -5.33 -17.16 9.50
N ASP A 75 -6.34 -16.38 9.12
CA ASP A 75 -7.09 -16.53 7.88
C ASP A 75 -6.50 -15.73 6.70
N GLY A 76 -5.34 -15.09 6.89
CA GLY A 76 -4.71 -14.25 5.87
C GLY A 76 -5.20 -12.80 5.87
N SER A 77 -6.09 -12.43 6.78
CA SER A 77 -6.49 -11.03 6.99
C SER A 77 -5.62 -10.37 8.06
N GLY A 78 -5.66 -9.05 8.15
CA GLY A 78 -4.98 -8.32 9.20
C GLY A 78 -5.37 -6.85 9.27
N ARG A 79 -4.61 -6.09 10.06
CA ARG A 79 -4.66 -4.63 10.13
C ARG A 79 -3.27 -4.04 10.19
N TRP A 80 -3.10 -2.87 9.60
CA TRP A 80 -1.93 -2.03 9.79
C TRP A 80 -2.37 -0.68 10.36
N GLU A 81 -1.81 -0.32 11.50
CA GLU A 81 -2.07 0.92 12.21
C GLU A 81 -0.78 1.72 12.27
N TYR A 82 -0.64 2.76 11.45
CA TYR A 82 0.48 3.70 11.54
C TYR A 82 -0.04 5.14 11.52
N ALA A 83 -0.46 5.64 10.35
CA ALA A 83 -1.12 6.96 10.20
C ALA A 83 -2.64 6.81 10.10
N LEU A 84 -3.09 5.75 9.42
CA LEU A 84 -4.48 5.31 9.35
C LEU A 84 -4.55 3.86 9.82
N GLU A 85 -5.76 3.43 10.17
CA GLU A 85 -6.04 2.02 10.37
C GLU A 85 -6.56 1.46 9.05
N THR A 86 -5.75 0.63 8.41
CA THR A 86 -6.04 0.00 7.13
C THR A 86 -6.19 -1.50 7.31
N ASP A 87 -7.15 -2.09 6.58
CA ASP A 87 -7.27 -3.54 6.53
C ASP A 87 -6.18 -4.07 5.58
N ILE A 88 -5.54 -5.17 5.96
CA ILE A 88 -4.54 -5.84 5.10
C ILE A 88 -4.98 -7.27 4.78
N GLU A 89 -4.56 -7.75 3.62
CA GLU A 89 -4.48 -9.17 3.31
C GLU A 89 -3.02 -9.59 3.24
N TRP A 90 -2.69 -10.81 3.65
CA TRP A 90 -1.32 -11.28 3.65
C TRP A 90 -1.21 -12.75 3.29
N LYS A 91 -0.05 -13.10 2.75
CA LYS A 91 0.28 -14.48 2.39
C LYS A 91 1.76 -14.78 2.58
N LEU A 92 2.04 -15.97 3.10
CA LEU A 92 3.39 -16.46 3.33
C LEU A 92 3.75 -17.59 2.38
N LYS A 93 4.93 -17.52 1.76
CA LYS A 93 5.54 -18.60 0.99
C LYS A 93 6.98 -18.83 1.46
N GLY A 94 7.18 -19.90 2.23
CA GLY A 94 8.46 -20.13 2.91
C GLY A 94 8.68 -19.10 4.02
N ASP A 95 9.74 -18.31 3.90
CA ASP A 95 10.06 -17.15 4.73
C ASP A 95 9.67 -15.82 4.05
N LYS A 96 9.13 -15.84 2.82
CA LYS A 96 8.74 -14.64 2.09
C LYS A 96 7.27 -14.28 2.37
N LEU A 97 7.00 -13.03 2.74
CA LEU A 97 5.70 -12.50 3.13
C LEU A 97 5.24 -11.46 2.09
N THR A 98 4.01 -11.58 1.62
CA THR A 98 3.34 -10.56 0.80
C THR A 98 2.21 -9.95 1.61
N ILE A 99 2.09 -8.63 1.61
CA ILE A 99 1.02 -7.88 2.27
C ILE A 99 0.37 -6.99 1.22
N VAL A 100 -0.95 -7.00 1.17
CA VAL A 100 -1.74 -6.05 0.39
C VAL A 100 -2.50 -5.17 1.36
N GLU A 101 -2.13 -3.91 1.43
CA GLU A 101 -2.83 -2.89 2.18
C GLU A 101 -3.99 -2.32 1.37
N LYS A 102 -5.16 -2.23 2.01
CA LYS A 102 -6.35 -1.64 1.41
C LYS A 102 -6.61 -0.29 2.04
N TRP A 103 -6.52 0.76 1.24
CA TRP A 103 -6.81 2.12 1.68
C TRP A 103 -7.80 2.81 0.76
N VAL A 104 -8.45 3.85 1.28
CA VAL A 104 -9.44 4.61 0.54
C VAL A 104 -9.12 6.08 0.68
N ASP A 105 -9.00 6.77 -0.45
CA ASP A 105 -8.93 8.21 -0.48
C ASP A 105 -10.03 8.83 -1.34
N ASP A 106 -10.33 10.11 -1.09
CA ASP A 106 -11.43 10.83 -1.74
C ASP A 106 -11.17 11.12 -3.23
N GLU A 107 -9.91 11.09 -3.69
CA GLU A 107 -9.46 11.43 -5.04
C GLU A 107 -9.38 10.19 -5.96
N HIS A 108 -8.88 9.08 -5.44
CA HIS A 108 -8.57 7.85 -6.17
C HIS A 108 -9.44 6.66 -5.74
N GLY A 109 -10.30 6.80 -4.72
CA GLY A 109 -11.22 5.75 -4.29
C GLY A 109 -10.53 4.62 -3.54
N GLU A 110 -11.02 3.39 -3.70
CA GLU A 110 -10.41 2.19 -3.12
C GLU A 110 -9.11 1.86 -3.87
N GLN A 111 -8.01 1.77 -3.13
CA GLN A 111 -6.67 1.48 -3.63
C GLN A 111 -6.08 0.31 -2.86
N ASP A 112 -5.31 -0.52 -3.57
CA ASP A 112 -4.57 -1.64 -3.01
C ASP A 112 -3.07 -1.39 -3.23
N GLU A 113 -2.28 -1.44 -2.16
CA GLU A 113 -0.82 -1.33 -2.24
C GLU A 113 -0.16 -2.62 -1.77
N THR A 114 0.78 -3.15 -2.57
CA THR A 114 1.43 -4.43 -2.28
C THR A 114 2.84 -4.21 -1.75
N TYR A 115 3.11 -4.78 -0.58
CA TYR A 115 4.41 -4.77 0.07
C TYR A 115 4.99 -6.17 0.15
N GLN A 116 6.32 -6.21 0.08
CA GLN A 116 7.11 -7.41 0.14
C GLN A 116 7.88 -7.45 1.46
N GLY A 117 7.98 -8.64 2.06
CA GLY A 117 8.64 -8.81 3.33
C GLY A 117 9.14 -10.22 3.58
N THR A 118 9.64 -10.45 4.79
CA THR A 118 10.11 -11.74 5.28
C THR A 118 9.61 -12.03 6.68
N TRP A 119 9.49 -13.33 7.00
CA TRP A 119 9.12 -13.88 8.29
C TRP A 119 10.13 -14.95 8.71
N ASP A 120 10.87 -14.68 9.79
CA ASP A 120 11.90 -15.61 10.28
C ASP A 120 11.38 -16.58 11.37
N GLY A 121 10.10 -16.47 11.74
CA GLY A 121 9.49 -17.22 12.84
C GLY A 121 9.29 -16.41 14.13
N GLU A 122 9.93 -15.24 14.23
CA GLU A 122 9.83 -14.34 15.39
C GLU A 122 9.57 -12.88 14.98
N LYS A 123 10.15 -12.44 13.86
CA LYS A 123 10.10 -11.05 13.37
C LYS A 123 9.63 -10.98 11.92
N VAL A 124 8.95 -9.88 11.64
CA VAL A 124 8.52 -9.51 10.30
C VAL A 124 9.41 -8.37 9.81
N THR A 125 10.00 -8.51 8.62
CA THR A 125 10.69 -7.40 7.93
C THR A 125 9.91 -7.04 6.69
N ILE A 126 9.59 -5.77 6.45
CA ILE A 126 8.82 -5.35 5.27
C ILE A 126 9.56 -4.22 4.57
N ASP A 127 9.65 -4.30 3.24
CA ASP A 127 10.09 -3.22 2.36
C ASP A 127 8.90 -2.30 2.08
N VAL A 128 9.03 -1.06 2.52
CA VAL A 128 8.07 0.02 2.24
C VAL A 128 8.85 1.15 1.58
N TRP A 129 8.62 1.35 0.29
CA TRP A 129 9.24 2.40 -0.52
C TRP A 129 10.78 2.41 -0.47
N GLY A 130 11.41 1.23 -0.45
CA GLY A 130 12.87 1.08 -0.44
C GLY A 130 13.50 1.09 0.96
N TYR A 131 12.68 1.20 2.01
CA TYR A 131 13.12 1.13 3.41
C TYR A 131 12.68 -0.18 4.03
N ASN A 132 13.58 -0.83 4.78
CA ASN A 132 13.25 -2.06 5.47
C ASN A 132 12.81 -1.76 6.91
N TYR A 133 11.61 -2.18 7.28
CA TYR A 133 11.03 -2.01 8.62
C TYR A 133 10.98 -3.33 9.34
N LEU A 134 11.55 -3.39 10.55
CA LEU A 134 11.53 -4.56 11.40
C LEU A 134 10.41 -4.45 12.44
N PHE A 135 9.52 -5.42 12.44
CA PHE A 135 8.40 -5.54 13.36
C PHE A 135 8.63 -6.73 14.30
N GLU A 136 8.50 -6.47 15.60
CA GLU A 136 8.67 -7.48 16.64
C GLU A 136 7.34 -7.82 17.30
N LYS A 137 7.11 -9.10 17.54
CA LYS A 137 5.87 -9.59 18.16
C LYS A 137 5.71 -9.04 19.56
N THR A 138 4.56 -8.47 19.86
CA THR A 138 4.20 -8.06 21.21
C THR A 138 3.45 -9.17 21.94
N ASN A 139 3.75 -9.36 23.22
CA ASN A 139 3.09 -10.37 24.05
C ASN A 139 1.72 -9.93 24.57
N ASP A 140 1.28 -8.71 24.23
CA ASP A 140 0.08 -8.12 24.77
C ASP A 140 -1.07 -8.26 23.79
N ALA A 141 -1.94 -9.23 24.06
CA ALA A 141 -3.35 -9.04 23.80
C ALA A 141 -3.78 -7.85 24.67
N LEU A 142 -3.85 -6.65 24.09
CA LEU A 142 -4.59 -5.54 24.66
C LEU A 142 -6.08 -5.92 24.68
N SER A 143 -6.45 -6.71 25.70
CA SER A 143 -7.82 -7.13 25.93
C SER A 143 -8.63 -5.89 26.32
N THR A 144 -9.61 -5.57 25.50
CA THR A 144 -10.83 -4.89 25.90
C THR A 144 -11.58 -5.76 26.91
N SER A 145 -11.17 -5.76 28.17
CA SER A 145 -11.98 -6.32 29.25
C SER A 145 -12.30 -5.25 30.29
N GLY A 146 -13.55 -4.79 30.24
CA GLY A 146 -14.16 -3.99 31.27
C GLY A 146 -14.13 -4.73 32.61
N GLY A 147 -13.31 -4.22 33.53
CA GLY A 147 -13.34 -4.55 34.94
C GLY A 147 -13.69 -3.30 35.72
N GLU A 148 -14.97 -3.15 36.11
CA GLU A 148 -15.38 -2.17 37.11
C GLU A 148 -14.59 -2.38 38.41
N ALA A 149 -13.75 -1.39 38.75
CA ALA A 149 -13.23 -1.19 40.09
C ALA A 149 -13.87 0.05 40.72
N PRO A 150 -14.08 0.07 42.05
CA PRO A 150 -15.15 0.86 42.66
C PRO A 150 -14.87 2.36 42.68
N ARG A 151 -15.93 3.10 42.37
CA ARG A 151 -16.11 4.54 42.54
C ARG A 151 -15.42 5.06 43.82
N SER A 152 -14.35 5.82 43.63
CA SER A 152 -13.85 6.79 44.62
C SER A 152 -14.32 8.18 44.20
N THR A 153 -15.19 8.76 45.02
CA THR A 153 -15.66 10.13 44.89
C THR A 153 -14.57 11.11 45.32
N SER A 154 -13.90 11.75 44.35
CA SER A 154 -13.39 13.11 44.53
C SER A 154 -13.38 13.82 43.18
N ALA A 155 -14.41 14.64 42.95
CA ALA A 155 -14.35 15.66 41.92
C ALA A 155 -13.27 16.67 42.34
N ALA A 156 -12.17 16.72 41.58
CA ALA A 156 -11.32 17.89 41.51
C ALA A 156 -11.67 18.59 40.20
N GLU A 157 -12.30 19.76 40.31
CA GLU A 157 -12.48 20.69 39.20
C GLU A 157 -11.10 21.01 38.60
N VAL A 158 -10.95 20.78 37.29
CA VAL A 158 -9.80 21.30 36.54
C VAL A 158 -9.97 22.82 36.45
N PRO A 159 -9.01 23.61 36.95
CA PRO A 159 -9.12 25.07 36.90
C PRO A 159 -8.88 25.55 35.47
N GLY A 160 -9.86 26.24 34.89
CA GLY A 160 -9.72 26.91 33.59
C GLY A 160 -8.66 28.02 33.66
N PRO A 161 -7.81 28.18 32.62
CA PRO A 161 -6.73 29.15 32.66
C PRO A 161 -7.26 30.57 32.36
N SER A 162 -7.48 31.34 33.43
CA SER A 162 -7.65 32.79 33.38
C SER A 162 -6.28 33.47 33.33
N ASP A 163 -5.74 33.71 32.13
CA ASP A 163 -4.58 34.60 31.96
C ASP A 163 -4.71 35.49 30.72
N VAL A 164 -4.34 36.76 30.89
CA VAL A 164 -4.55 37.86 29.93
C VAL A 164 -3.80 37.65 28.60
N LYS A 165 -2.87 36.68 28.51
CA LYS A 165 -2.21 36.26 27.27
C LYS A 165 -3.06 35.29 26.42
N ASN A 166 -3.95 34.52 27.02
CA ASN A 166 -4.81 33.58 26.28
C ASN A 166 -5.81 34.32 25.38
N ASN A 167 -6.28 35.51 25.77
CA ASN A 167 -7.25 36.26 24.95
C ASN A 167 -6.68 36.79 23.62
N ALA A 168 -5.36 36.93 23.49
CA ALA A 168 -4.73 37.44 22.27
C ALA A 168 -4.70 36.37 21.16
N ILE A 169 -4.75 35.08 21.52
CA ILE A 169 -4.75 33.96 20.56
C ILE A 169 -6.16 33.46 20.20
N LEU A 170 -7.19 33.83 20.97
CA LEU A 170 -8.56 33.40 20.68
C LEU A 170 -9.12 33.98 19.38
N GLY A 171 -9.90 33.21 18.65
CA GLY A 171 -10.63 33.65 17.47
C GLY A 171 -10.30 32.85 16.22
N SER A 172 -10.79 33.33 15.07
CA SER A 172 -10.66 32.65 13.79
C SER A 172 -9.42 33.11 13.02
N TYR A 173 -8.73 32.13 12.47
CA TYR A 173 -7.55 32.27 11.63
C TYR A 173 -7.84 31.68 10.26
N LYS A 174 -7.34 32.36 9.23
CA LYS A 174 -7.41 31.86 7.86
C LYS A 174 -6.05 31.25 7.49
N CYS A 175 -6.07 30.08 6.85
CA CYS A 175 -4.86 29.53 6.25
C CYS A 175 -4.38 30.44 5.11
N THR A 176 -3.10 30.77 5.13
CA THR A 176 -2.42 31.65 4.17
C THR A 176 -1.42 30.91 3.30
N GLY A 177 -1.14 29.66 3.64
CA GLY A 177 -0.33 28.73 2.87
C GLY A 177 -0.27 27.37 3.57
N SER A 178 -0.02 26.34 2.79
CA SER A 178 0.31 25.01 3.24
C SER A 178 1.55 24.52 2.50
N ASP A 179 2.38 23.72 3.16
CA ASP A 179 3.64 23.21 2.62
C ASP A 179 3.81 21.75 3.02
N MET A 180 4.06 20.91 2.02
CA MET A 180 4.39 19.50 2.19
C MET A 180 5.78 19.26 1.61
N GLN A 181 6.77 19.03 2.48
CA GLN A 181 8.16 18.73 2.12
C GLN A 181 8.80 19.75 1.13
N GLY A 182 8.45 21.03 1.26
CA GLY A 182 8.94 22.13 0.41
C GLY A 182 8.07 22.41 -0.83
N THR A 183 7.00 21.63 -1.04
CA THR A 183 6.01 21.87 -2.09
C THR A 183 4.85 22.69 -1.55
N LYS A 184 4.64 23.88 -2.10
CA LYS A 184 3.54 24.76 -1.72
C LYS A 184 2.21 24.27 -2.29
N LEU A 185 1.23 24.09 -1.42
CA LEU A 185 -0.11 23.65 -1.78
C LEU A 185 -1.12 24.83 -1.73
N ASP A 186 -2.29 24.64 -2.32
CA ASP A 186 -3.37 25.62 -2.27
C ASP A 186 -4.09 25.56 -0.92
N ALA A 187 -3.90 26.57 -0.09
CA ALA A 187 -4.54 26.72 1.23
C ALA A 187 -5.96 27.31 1.17
N ALA A 188 -6.57 27.39 -0.02
CA ALA A 188 -7.85 28.04 -0.22
C ALA A 188 -8.99 27.29 0.47
N GLY A 189 -9.51 27.90 1.55
CA GLY A 189 -10.70 27.40 2.25
C GLY A 189 -10.41 26.80 3.62
N GLU A 190 -9.13 26.61 3.96
CA GLU A 190 -8.70 26.10 5.24
C GLU A 190 -8.70 27.19 6.33
N TRP A 191 -9.04 26.81 7.56
CA TRP A 191 -9.18 27.73 8.68
C TRP A 191 -9.01 27.03 10.04
N LEU A 192 -8.71 27.82 11.06
CA LEU A 192 -8.52 27.38 12.45
C LEU A 192 -9.27 28.33 13.38
N GLU A 193 -9.95 27.82 14.42
CA GLU A 193 -10.63 28.63 15.43
C GLU A 193 -10.30 28.14 16.84
N LEU A 194 -9.82 29.05 17.69
CA LEU A 194 -9.52 28.79 19.11
C LEU A 194 -10.54 29.50 20.02
N MET A 195 -11.21 28.74 20.87
CA MET A 195 -12.27 29.22 21.77
C MET A 195 -11.77 29.41 23.20
N GLU A 196 -12.40 30.33 23.93
CA GLU A 196 -12.02 30.72 25.31
C GLU A 196 -12.09 29.57 26.32
N ASP A 197 -12.94 28.59 26.09
CA ASP A 197 -13.16 27.45 26.98
C ASP A 197 -12.14 26.32 26.80
N GLY A 198 -11.06 26.57 26.04
CA GLY A 198 -10.02 25.58 25.77
C GLY A 198 -10.38 24.58 24.68
N ARG A 199 -11.49 24.79 23.96
CA ARG A 199 -11.84 24.02 22.76
C ARG A 199 -11.46 24.78 21.51
N GLY A 200 -11.31 24.07 20.41
CA GLY A 200 -11.15 24.66 19.10
C GLY A 200 -11.64 23.71 18.01
N LYS A 201 -11.58 24.21 16.80
CA LYS A 201 -11.91 23.45 15.59
C LYS A 201 -11.16 24.00 14.40
N TRP A 202 -10.94 23.17 13.40
CA TRP A 202 -10.31 23.58 12.14
C TRP A 202 -11.01 22.95 10.96
N PHE A 203 -10.69 23.44 9.78
CA PHE A 203 -10.93 22.76 8.52
C PHE A 203 -9.61 22.71 7.74
N LEU A 204 -9.04 21.52 7.57
CA LEU A 204 -7.73 21.30 6.93
C LEU A 204 -7.88 20.22 5.85
N GLY A 205 -7.34 20.43 4.66
CA GLY A 205 -7.50 19.54 3.50
C GLY A 205 -8.97 19.36 3.10
N ALA A 206 -9.68 18.45 3.76
CA ALA A 206 -11.09 18.17 3.58
C ALA A 206 -11.87 17.85 4.88
N THR A 207 -11.23 17.86 6.05
CA THR A 207 -11.85 17.44 7.33
C THR A 207 -12.15 18.64 8.23
N GLU A 208 -13.30 18.62 8.92
CA GLU A 208 -13.59 19.51 10.05
C GLU A 208 -13.46 18.74 11.36
N ASP A 209 -12.43 19.03 12.14
CA ASP A 209 -12.17 18.36 13.42
C ASP A 209 -12.37 19.30 14.60
N THR A 210 -12.73 18.73 15.75
CA THR A 210 -12.78 19.44 17.03
C THR A 210 -11.63 18.97 17.92
N PHE A 211 -11.15 19.87 18.79
CA PHE A 211 -10.02 19.56 19.65
C PHE A 211 -10.07 20.34 20.95
N ALA A 212 -9.39 19.81 21.97
CA ALA A 212 -8.98 20.62 23.12
C ALA A 212 -7.62 21.26 22.82
N TRP A 213 -7.34 22.43 23.39
CA TRP A 213 -6.04 23.08 23.23
C TRP A 213 -5.55 23.74 24.51
N THR A 214 -4.23 23.83 24.63
CA THR A 214 -3.53 24.58 25.67
C THR A 214 -2.38 25.37 25.08
N LEU A 215 -1.90 26.40 25.79
CA LEU A 215 -0.78 27.24 25.38
C LEU A 215 0.30 27.20 26.46
N ASP A 216 1.50 26.75 26.10
CA ASP A 216 2.69 26.83 26.95
C ASP A 216 3.74 27.74 26.27
N GLY A 217 3.87 28.96 26.78
CA GLY A 217 4.77 29.95 26.20
C GLY A 217 4.35 30.41 24.81
N GLU A 218 5.09 29.96 23.79
CA GLU A 218 4.83 30.21 22.36
C GLU A 218 4.37 28.93 21.63
N GLU A 219 4.22 27.82 22.35
CA GLU A 219 3.78 26.55 21.78
C GLU A 219 2.32 26.28 22.15
N ILE A 220 1.50 25.98 21.13
CA ILE A 220 0.11 25.58 21.27
C ILE A 220 0.06 24.07 21.16
N HIS A 221 -0.55 23.40 22.12
CA HIS A 221 -0.79 21.96 22.07
C HIS A 221 -2.27 21.70 21.78
N PHE A 222 -2.54 20.78 20.86
CA PHE A 222 -3.87 20.35 20.46
C PHE A 222 -4.08 18.88 20.79
N ASP A 223 -5.23 18.53 21.33
CA ASP A 223 -5.71 17.15 21.49
C ASP A 223 -6.96 16.98 20.62
N VAL A 224 -6.77 16.46 19.41
CA VAL A 224 -7.81 16.38 18.38
C VAL A 224 -8.67 15.14 18.53
N ASP A 225 -9.98 15.35 18.46
CA ASP A 225 -10.97 14.28 18.52
C ASP A 225 -10.94 13.46 17.23
N VAL A 226 -10.63 12.16 17.34
CA VAL A 226 -10.82 11.23 16.22
C VAL A 226 -12.28 10.82 16.17
N ALA A 227 -12.92 11.02 15.02
CA ALA A 227 -14.33 10.70 14.85
C ALA A 227 -14.65 9.24 15.21
N ASN A 228 -15.63 9.05 16.08
CA ASN A 228 -16.05 7.73 16.61
C ASN A 228 -15.00 6.98 17.45
N SER A 229 -14.00 7.68 17.99
CA SER A 229 -12.98 7.11 18.86
C SER A 229 -12.82 7.92 20.16
N ASP A 230 -12.35 7.25 21.21
CA ASP A 230 -11.90 7.90 22.45
C ASP A 230 -10.43 8.36 22.35
N ILE A 231 -9.77 8.08 21.21
CA ILE A 231 -8.39 8.48 20.93
C ILE A 231 -8.31 9.98 20.63
N LYS A 232 -7.28 10.62 21.19
CA LYS A 232 -6.91 12.00 20.89
C LYS A 232 -5.62 12.00 20.09
N MET A 233 -5.57 12.72 18.98
CA MET A 233 -4.32 12.93 18.25
C MET A 233 -3.65 14.21 18.75
N PRO A 234 -2.44 14.13 19.32
CA PRO A 234 -1.72 15.30 19.78
C PRO A 234 -1.04 16.00 18.59
N TYR A 235 -1.21 17.31 18.50
CA TYR A 235 -0.43 18.16 17.57
C TYR A 235 0.14 19.35 18.32
N SER A 236 1.17 19.97 17.76
CA SER A 236 1.67 21.24 18.25
C SER A 236 1.78 22.29 17.15
N ALA A 237 1.65 23.55 17.54
CA ALA A 237 1.88 24.68 16.66
C ALA A 237 2.73 25.74 17.37
N THR A 238 3.50 26.47 16.58
CA THR A 238 4.26 27.63 17.06
C THR A 238 3.45 28.91 16.84
N LEU A 239 3.36 29.74 17.88
CA LEU A 239 2.76 31.07 17.85
C LEU A 239 3.85 32.12 17.56
N GLU A 240 3.82 32.67 16.35
CA GLU A 240 4.70 33.77 15.95
C GLU A 240 3.90 35.08 15.84
N GLY A 241 3.76 35.79 16.95
CA GLY A 241 2.98 37.03 17.02
C GLY A 241 1.48 36.79 16.88
N GLU A 242 0.90 37.14 15.73
CA GLU A 242 -0.51 36.88 15.40
C GLU A 242 -0.68 35.72 14.40
N ASN A 243 0.41 35.01 14.07
CA ASN A 243 0.40 33.88 13.15
C ASN A 243 0.61 32.57 13.90
N ILE A 244 -0.01 31.51 13.40
CA ILE A 244 0.13 30.16 13.93
C ILE A 244 0.74 29.29 12.83
N ILE A 245 1.80 28.56 13.16
CA ILE A 245 2.42 27.57 12.28
C ILE A 245 2.13 26.21 12.89
N LEU A 246 1.17 25.50 12.31
CA LEU A 246 0.75 24.17 12.76
C LEU A 246 1.47 23.10 11.95
N ASP A 247 1.99 22.09 12.62
CA ASP A 247 2.57 20.91 12.00
C ASP A 247 1.70 19.69 12.30
N THR A 248 1.23 19.05 11.23
CA THR A 248 0.44 17.81 11.29
C THR A 248 1.11 16.68 10.50
N GLY A 249 2.37 16.86 10.10
CA GLY A 249 3.01 16.18 8.96
C GLY A 249 2.95 17.02 7.68
N MET A 250 2.00 17.96 7.61
CA MET A 250 1.97 19.08 6.68
C MET A 250 2.02 20.40 7.48
N LEU A 251 2.78 21.37 6.99
CA LEU A 251 2.88 22.69 7.60
C LEU A 251 1.74 23.59 7.14
N TYR A 252 0.99 24.14 8.09
CA TYR A 252 -0.07 25.11 7.83
C TYR A 252 0.25 26.45 8.44
N PHE A 253 0.12 27.52 7.65
CA PHE A 253 0.44 28.89 8.04
C PHE A 253 -0.84 29.71 8.19
N PHE A 254 -1.22 30.03 9.43
CA PHE A 254 -2.44 30.73 9.76
C PHE A 254 -2.20 32.19 10.13
N SER A 255 -3.12 33.07 9.70
CA SER A 255 -3.13 34.48 10.11
C SER A 255 -4.49 34.89 10.65
N LYS A 256 -4.50 35.73 11.69
CA LYS A 256 -5.72 36.21 12.33
C LYS A 256 -6.45 37.23 11.44
N GLY A 257 -7.72 36.98 11.14
CA GLY A 257 -8.44 37.76 10.13
C GLY A 257 -8.79 39.20 10.55
N GLY A 258 -8.33 40.22 9.78
CA GLY A 258 -9.06 41.49 9.63
C GLY A 258 -8.33 42.75 9.10
N SER A 259 -8.31 42.97 7.77
CA SER A 259 -8.46 44.31 7.11
C SER A 259 -8.40 44.24 5.56
N GLY A 260 -9.57 44.04 4.94
CA GLY A 260 -10.11 44.81 3.80
C GLY A 260 -9.38 44.96 2.45
N ALA A 261 -9.99 44.37 1.41
CA ALA A 261 -10.54 45.15 0.29
C ALA A 261 -11.68 44.37 -0.43
N ALA A 262 -12.94 44.76 -0.15
CA ALA A 262 -14.10 44.50 -1.01
C ALA A 262 -14.01 45.44 -2.25
N THR A 263 -14.51 45.11 -3.45
CA THR A 263 -15.90 45.21 -3.98
C THR A 263 -15.77 45.13 -5.54
N PRO A 264 -16.81 45.06 -6.42
CA PRO A 264 -18.23 44.72 -6.25
C PRO A 264 -18.81 43.71 -7.26
N SER A 265 -20.00 43.25 -6.85
CA SER A 265 -21.16 42.73 -7.58
C SER A 265 -21.35 43.04 -9.07
N GLY A 266 -21.90 42.05 -9.78
CA GLY A 266 -22.74 42.22 -10.97
C GLY A 266 -23.93 41.27 -10.94
N THR A 267 -25.07 41.76 -10.46
CA THR A 267 -26.38 41.11 -10.41
C THR A 267 -27.00 40.96 -11.81
N SER A 268 -27.66 39.85 -12.11
CA SER A 268 -28.98 39.90 -12.76
C SER A 268 -29.83 38.67 -12.42
N THR A 269 -30.98 38.96 -11.80
CA THR A 269 -32.11 38.08 -11.52
C THR A 269 -33.14 38.17 -12.64
N GLU A 270 -33.78 37.05 -12.99
CA GLU A 270 -35.21 36.94 -13.36
C GLU A 270 -35.61 35.44 -13.30
N ALA A 271 -36.22 34.98 -12.21
CA ALA A 271 -37.68 34.83 -12.00
C ALA A 271 -38.35 33.86 -13.00
N ALA A 272 -38.47 32.58 -12.66
CA ALA A 272 -39.59 31.95 -11.93
C ALA A 272 -40.74 31.46 -12.82
N ASN A 273 -40.98 30.14 -12.84
CA ASN A 273 -42.34 29.62 -12.68
C ASN A 273 -42.38 28.20 -12.08
N LYS A 274 -43.39 27.99 -11.23
CA LYS A 274 -43.76 26.79 -10.44
C LYS A 274 -44.03 25.57 -11.35
N THR A 275 -43.99 24.30 -10.93
CA THR A 275 -44.73 23.67 -9.81
C THR A 275 -44.36 22.17 -9.68
N SER A 276 -44.55 21.65 -8.46
CA SER A 276 -45.04 20.30 -8.07
C SER A 276 -44.11 19.09 -7.89
N SER A 277 -44.33 18.50 -6.70
CA SER A 277 -44.30 17.10 -6.26
C SER A 277 -42.97 16.38 -6.17
N GLY A 278 -42.65 15.96 -4.93
CA GLY A 278 -41.49 15.17 -4.60
C GLY A 278 -41.61 13.69 -4.94
N ALA A 279 -40.45 13.05 -4.99
CA ALA A 279 -40.20 11.67 -4.63
C ALA A 279 -38.67 11.47 -4.62
N ASN A 280 -38.17 10.88 -3.54
CA ASN A 280 -36.92 10.12 -3.39
C ASN A 280 -35.68 10.57 -4.19
N LYS A 281 -34.68 11.07 -3.46
CA LYS A 281 -33.27 11.07 -3.90
C LYS A 281 -32.84 9.61 -4.12
N ALA A 282 -32.83 9.18 -5.38
CA ALA A 282 -31.98 8.08 -5.81
C ALA A 282 -30.53 8.56 -5.72
N SER A 283 -29.66 7.71 -5.16
CA SER A 283 -28.22 7.94 -5.22
C SER A 283 -27.80 7.98 -6.68
N VAL A 284 -26.83 8.85 -6.97
CA VAL A 284 -26.18 8.89 -8.28
C VAL A 284 -25.31 7.64 -8.34
N VAL A 285 -25.84 6.58 -8.95
CA VAL A 285 -25.04 5.46 -9.43
C VAL A 285 -24.20 6.01 -10.59
N LYS A 286 -22.89 6.16 -10.37
CA LYS A 286 -21.92 6.34 -11.47
C LYS A 286 -22.15 5.20 -12.47
N LYS A 287 -22.17 5.56 -13.73
CA LYS A 287 -22.59 4.72 -14.84
C LYS A 287 -21.50 3.67 -15.09
N SER A 288 -21.63 2.47 -14.53
CA SER A 288 -20.76 1.36 -14.91
C SER A 288 -20.90 1.11 -16.42
N SER A 289 -19.78 0.99 -17.12
CA SER A 289 -19.73 0.38 -18.45
C SER A 289 -20.46 -0.97 -18.39
N GLY A 290 -21.11 -1.38 -19.48
CA GLY A 290 -22.13 -2.45 -19.52
C GLY A 290 -21.67 -3.88 -19.22
N GLY A 291 -20.54 -4.06 -18.53
CA GLY A 291 -19.95 -5.37 -18.22
C GLY A 291 -20.70 -6.17 -17.17
N ILE A 292 -20.39 -7.47 -17.12
CA ILE A 292 -20.90 -8.41 -16.11
C ILE A 292 -20.22 -8.19 -14.75
N GLN A 293 -20.87 -8.65 -13.67
CA GLN A 293 -20.25 -8.64 -12.35
C GLN A 293 -19.09 -9.66 -12.29
N PRO A 294 -17.97 -9.33 -11.61
CA PRO A 294 -16.89 -10.26 -11.38
C PRO A 294 -17.32 -11.54 -10.66
N SER A 295 -16.57 -12.61 -10.88
CA SER A 295 -16.89 -13.94 -10.36
C SER A 295 -16.59 -14.13 -8.86
N GLY A 296 -16.03 -13.11 -8.21
CA GLY A 296 -15.71 -13.09 -6.77
C GLY A 296 -14.55 -14.00 -6.38
N GLY A 297 -13.66 -14.30 -7.33
CA GLY A 297 -12.46 -15.10 -7.16
C GLY A 297 -12.15 -15.90 -8.42
N ILE A 298 -10.86 -16.16 -8.65
CA ILE A 298 -10.29 -16.82 -9.82
C ILE A 298 -11.02 -18.12 -10.15
N LYS A 299 -11.37 -18.31 -11.43
CA LYS A 299 -12.06 -19.50 -11.93
C LYS A 299 -11.20 -20.27 -12.91
N VAL A 300 -11.39 -21.59 -12.93
CA VAL A 300 -10.81 -22.51 -13.91
C VAL A 300 -11.94 -23.29 -14.58
N PRO A 301 -12.16 -23.18 -15.91
CA PRO A 301 -11.51 -22.24 -16.82
C PRO A 301 -12.04 -20.80 -16.70
N SER A 302 -11.28 -19.82 -17.20
CA SER A 302 -11.71 -18.42 -17.34
C SER A 302 -10.93 -17.70 -18.44
N ASP A 303 -11.56 -16.68 -19.04
CA ASP A 303 -10.95 -15.79 -20.04
C ASP A 303 -10.64 -14.42 -19.42
N TRP A 304 -9.59 -13.76 -19.90
CA TRP A 304 -9.06 -12.50 -19.38
C TRP A 304 -8.67 -11.55 -20.52
N TYR A 305 -8.81 -10.26 -20.29
CA TYR A 305 -8.38 -9.22 -21.22
C TYR A 305 -7.78 -8.04 -20.46
N GLY A 306 -6.74 -7.44 -21.02
CA GLY A 306 -6.19 -6.22 -20.47
C GLY A 306 -4.96 -5.73 -21.18
N VAL A 307 -4.00 -5.24 -20.39
CA VAL A 307 -2.84 -4.51 -20.86
C VAL A 307 -1.55 -5.10 -20.28
N PHE A 308 -0.54 -5.21 -21.13
CA PHE A 308 0.85 -5.39 -20.77
C PHE A 308 1.61 -4.08 -20.98
N ILE A 309 2.23 -3.57 -19.92
CA ILE A 309 3.04 -2.35 -19.91
C ILE A 309 4.49 -2.76 -19.67
N ILE A 310 5.38 -2.25 -20.51
CA ILE A 310 6.83 -2.45 -20.41
C ILE A 310 7.49 -1.08 -20.23
N GLU A 311 8.32 -0.97 -19.21
CA GLU A 311 9.12 0.21 -18.92
C GLU A 311 10.60 -0.15 -18.72
N ASP A 312 11.48 0.82 -18.97
CA ASP A 312 12.93 0.74 -18.81
C ASP A 312 13.59 -0.47 -19.52
N SER A 313 13.02 -0.91 -20.63
CA SER A 313 13.48 -2.11 -21.33
C SER A 313 14.80 -1.90 -22.08
N TYR A 314 15.69 -2.88 -21.94
CA TYR A 314 16.81 -3.06 -22.85
C TYR A 314 17.09 -4.54 -23.07
N GLY A 315 17.56 -4.87 -24.28
CA GLY A 315 17.98 -6.23 -24.64
C GLY A 315 16.84 -7.22 -24.92
N PHE A 316 15.58 -6.84 -24.76
CA PHE A 316 14.40 -7.59 -25.20
C PHE A 316 13.95 -7.17 -26.61
N GLU A 317 13.31 -8.08 -27.36
CA GLU A 317 12.70 -7.75 -28.66
C GLU A 317 11.48 -6.84 -28.51
N LEU A 318 10.68 -7.08 -27.48
CA LEU A 318 9.66 -6.16 -27.04
C LEU A 318 10.31 -5.00 -26.28
N GLY A 319 10.08 -3.78 -26.79
CA GLY A 319 10.53 -2.55 -26.16
C GLY A 319 9.43 -1.87 -25.35
N ASP A 320 9.78 -0.74 -24.74
CA ASP A 320 8.87 0.07 -23.92
C ASP A 320 7.57 0.37 -24.66
N GLY A 321 6.47 0.24 -23.94
CA GLY A 321 5.15 0.51 -24.50
C GLY A 321 4.02 -0.19 -23.78
N GLN A 322 2.83 0.04 -24.33
CA GLN A 322 1.58 -0.52 -23.86
C GLN A 322 1.00 -1.42 -24.96
N TYR A 323 0.74 -2.68 -24.61
CA TYR A 323 0.28 -3.72 -25.50
C TYR A 323 -1.01 -4.32 -24.97
N ASP A 324 -1.98 -4.51 -25.84
CA ASP A 324 -3.20 -5.23 -25.48
C ASP A 324 -2.86 -6.71 -25.29
N VAL A 325 -3.42 -7.33 -24.26
CA VAL A 325 -3.26 -8.76 -24.00
C VAL A 325 -4.60 -9.47 -23.84
N TRP A 326 -4.66 -10.66 -24.41
CA TRP A 326 -5.70 -11.65 -24.16
C TRP A 326 -5.11 -12.78 -23.33
N GLY A 327 -5.88 -13.36 -22.42
CA GLY A 327 -5.43 -14.49 -21.65
C GLY A 327 -6.51 -15.45 -21.26
N PHE A 328 -6.09 -16.59 -20.72
CA PHE A 328 -7.01 -17.57 -20.16
C PHE A 328 -6.33 -18.36 -19.06
N ILE A 329 -7.16 -18.87 -18.16
CA ILE A 329 -6.80 -19.93 -17.23
C ILE A 329 -7.53 -21.19 -17.70
N ASP A 330 -6.78 -22.26 -17.94
CA ASP A 330 -7.35 -23.55 -18.30
C ASP A 330 -6.60 -24.68 -17.59
N LYS A 331 -6.96 -25.92 -17.90
CA LYS A 331 -6.41 -27.11 -17.28
C LYS A 331 -6.11 -28.17 -18.32
N ASP A 332 -4.88 -28.66 -18.29
CA ASP A 332 -4.51 -29.84 -19.04
C ASP A 332 -5.31 -31.07 -18.56
N ALA A 333 -5.71 -31.94 -19.49
CA ALA A 333 -6.60 -33.09 -19.20
C ALA A 333 -6.16 -34.01 -18.04
N SER A 334 -4.88 -33.95 -17.66
CA SER A 334 -4.32 -34.61 -16.47
C SER A 334 -3.32 -33.75 -15.70
N GLY A 335 -3.20 -32.47 -16.01
CA GLY A 335 -2.16 -31.57 -15.52
C GLY A 335 -2.68 -30.53 -14.51
N PRO A 336 -1.78 -29.66 -14.02
CA PRO A 336 -2.16 -28.51 -13.22
C PRO A 336 -3.00 -27.52 -14.04
N ALA A 337 -3.68 -26.61 -13.36
CA ALA A 337 -4.20 -25.43 -14.03
C ALA A 337 -3.03 -24.52 -14.43
N TYR A 338 -3.16 -23.85 -15.56
CA TYR A 338 -2.15 -22.93 -16.08
C TYR A 338 -2.79 -21.61 -16.47
N PHE A 339 -1.99 -20.56 -16.50
CA PHE A 339 -2.39 -19.20 -16.81
C PHE A 339 -1.47 -18.65 -17.89
N GLU A 340 -2.06 -18.17 -18.98
CA GLU A 340 -1.35 -17.66 -20.14
C GLU A 340 -1.90 -16.33 -20.63
N LEU A 341 -1.00 -15.42 -21.01
CA LEU A 341 -1.31 -14.14 -21.65
C LEU A 341 -0.61 -14.03 -23.01
N PHE A 342 -1.29 -13.44 -23.99
CA PHE A 342 -0.85 -13.30 -25.39
C PHE A 342 -1.04 -11.86 -25.85
N LEU A 343 -0.14 -11.34 -26.67
CA LEU A 343 -0.25 -9.98 -27.23
C LEU A 343 -1.27 -9.90 -28.36
N MET A 344 -1.92 -8.74 -28.48
CA MET A 344 -2.80 -8.34 -29.58
C MET A 344 -2.10 -7.28 -30.48
N PRO A 345 -2.42 -7.17 -31.78
CA PRO A 345 -3.51 -7.82 -32.50
C PRO A 345 -3.10 -9.08 -33.28
N GLU A 346 -4.14 -9.75 -33.79
CA GLU A 346 -4.19 -10.80 -34.81
C GLU A 346 -3.07 -10.82 -35.88
N PRO A 347 -2.83 -12.00 -36.49
CA PRO A 347 -1.91 -12.34 -37.58
C PRO A 347 -1.02 -11.31 -38.29
N LYS A 348 0.27 -11.64 -38.47
CA LYS A 348 1.18 -10.93 -39.40
C LYS A 348 0.84 -11.23 -40.87
N GLY A 349 -0.31 -10.72 -41.32
CA GLY A 349 -0.75 -10.79 -42.71
C GLY A 349 -1.07 -12.22 -43.19
N PRO A 350 -1.31 -12.40 -44.50
CA PRO A 350 -1.67 -13.71 -45.07
C PRO A 350 -0.56 -14.78 -44.99
N GLU A 351 0.62 -14.42 -44.49
CA GLU A 351 1.75 -15.33 -44.28
C GLU A 351 1.84 -15.87 -42.85
N ASP A 352 1.09 -15.28 -41.91
CA ASP A 352 1.11 -15.65 -40.49
C ASP A 352 -0.28 -15.34 -39.89
N PRO A 353 -1.30 -16.22 -40.13
CA PRO A 353 -2.74 -16.06 -39.82
C PRO A 353 -3.12 -16.34 -38.33
N GLU A 354 -2.15 -16.67 -37.51
CA GLU A 354 -2.30 -16.94 -36.07
C GLU A 354 -1.49 -15.82 -35.36
N GLY A 355 -1.92 -15.34 -34.19
CA GLY A 355 -1.18 -14.30 -33.45
C GLY A 355 0.23 -14.78 -33.06
N PRO A 356 0.93 -14.14 -32.12
CA PRO A 356 2.08 -14.82 -31.52
C PRO A 356 1.61 -16.17 -30.94
N ASP A 357 2.02 -17.29 -31.54
CA ASP A 357 1.76 -18.67 -31.07
C ASP A 357 2.32 -18.93 -29.65
N TYR A 358 3.02 -17.94 -29.09
CA TYR A 358 3.73 -18.04 -27.84
C TYR A 358 3.18 -17.01 -26.84
N PRO A 359 2.76 -17.43 -25.64
CA PRO A 359 2.30 -16.52 -24.63
C PRO A 359 3.47 -15.65 -24.14
N VAL A 360 3.18 -14.38 -23.85
CA VAL A 360 4.12 -13.43 -23.25
C VAL A 360 4.27 -13.67 -21.74
N LEU A 361 3.33 -14.36 -21.12
CA LEU A 361 3.43 -14.89 -19.76
C LEU A 361 2.81 -16.28 -19.78
N SER A 362 3.52 -17.29 -19.30
CA SER A 362 2.99 -18.63 -19.05
C SER A 362 3.48 -19.15 -17.71
N MET A 363 2.59 -19.78 -16.94
CA MET A 363 2.93 -20.46 -15.70
C MET A 363 1.81 -21.43 -15.27
N TYR A 364 2.15 -22.48 -14.53
CA TYR A 364 1.17 -23.24 -13.76
C TYR A 364 0.74 -22.48 -12.51
N ILE A 365 -0.47 -22.75 -12.03
CA ILE A 365 -1.04 -22.11 -10.84
C ILE A 365 -1.71 -23.11 -9.90
N ASN A 366 -1.83 -22.73 -8.63
CA ASN A 366 -2.61 -23.47 -7.65
C ASN A 366 -4.13 -23.22 -7.82
N GLU A 367 -4.84 -24.16 -8.46
CA GLU A 367 -6.28 -24.04 -8.72
C GLU A 367 -7.18 -24.03 -7.47
N GLU A 368 -6.65 -24.49 -6.32
CA GLU A 368 -7.41 -24.50 -5.07
C GLU A 368 -7.57 -23.08 -4.49
N GLU A 369 -6.69 -22.17 -4.90
CA GLU A 369 -6.67 -20.78 -4.46
C GLU A 369 -7.46 -19.88 -5.40
N LYS A 370 -8.42 -19.15 -4.81
CA LYS A 370 -9.37 -18.33 -5.56
C LYS A 370 -9.19 -16.84 -5.34
N ASN A 371 -8.56 -16.47 -4.23
CA ASN A 371 -8.34 -15.06 -3.87
C ASN A 371 -6.94 -14.60 -4.28
N TRP A 372 -6.07 -15.53 -4.69
CA TRP A 372 -4.68 -15.28 -5.05
C TRP A 372 -4.30 -16.10 -6.27
N LEU A 373 -3.81 -15.44 -7.31
CA LEU A 373 -3.08 -16.09 -8.40
C LEU A 373 -1.75 -16.56 -7.82
N THR A 374 -1.63 -17.88 -7.64
CA THR A 374 -0.48 -18.47 -6.94
C THR A 374 0.31 -19.33 -7.91
N PRO A 375 1.46 -18.85 -8.39
CA PRO A 375 2.31 -19.60 -9.31
C PRO A 375 2.84 -20.89 -8.69
N ILE A 376 2.93 -21.91 -9.54
CA ILE A 376 3.67 -23.15 -9.33
C ILE A 376 4.67 -23.24 -10.47
N ILE A 377 5.93 -22.90 -10.21
CA ILE A 377 6.99 -22.83 -11.21
C ILE A 377 7.96 -23.99 -10.94
N GLY A 378 8.11 -24.86 -11.92
CA GLY A 378 9.08 -25.93 -11.95
C GLY A 378 10.33 -25.54 -12.75
N ASN A 379 10.85 -26.50 -13.51
CA ASN A 379 12.00 -26.26 -14.39
C ASN A 379 11.49 -26.10 -15.83
N ASP A 380 11.84 -24.98 -16.46
CA ASP A 380 11.56 -24.66 -17.87
C ASP A 380 10.05 -24.72 -18.22
N ASP A 381 9.16 -24.42 -17.26
CA ASP A 381 7.70 -24.51 -17.42
C ASP A 381 6.95 -23.19 -17.14
N ALA A 382 7.69 -22.09 -16.92
CA ALA A 382 7.15 -20.75 -16.80
C ALA A 382 8.11 -19.72 -17.37
N TRP A 383 7.56 -18.65 -17.97
CA TRP A 383 8.34 -17.57 -18.56
C TRP A 383 7.56 -16.25 -18.59
N ILE A 384 8.31 -15.15 -18.61
CA ILE A 384 7.82 -13.82 -19.03
C ILE A 384 8.66 -13.37 -20.22
N MET A 385 8.00 -12.99 -21.31
CA MET A 385 8.61 -12.71 -22.60
C MET A 385 9.51 -13.88 -23.04
N GLU A 386 10.84 -13.67 -23.01
CA GLU A 386 11.86 -14.65 -23.39
C GLU A 386 12.69 -15.12 -22.19
N GLN A 387 12.30 -14.75 -20.97
CA GLN A 387 13.00 -15.10 -19.74
C GLN A 387 12.31 -16.26 -19.04
N ASP A 388 13.03 -17.39 -18.94
CA ASP A 388 12.62 -18.52 -18.11
C ASP A 388 12.58 -18.11 -16.64
N LEU A 389 11.55 -18.57 -15.95
CA LEU A 389 11.35 -18.33 -14.53
C LEU A 389 11.77 -19.55 -13.71
N SER A 390 12.02 -19.31 -12.42
CA SER A 390 12.43 -20.31 -11.45
C SER A 390 11.49 -20.34 -10.24
N GLU A 391 11.63 -21.35 -9.38
CA GLU A 391 10.91 -21.44 -8.10
C GLU A 391 11.03 -20.17 -7.24
N ASP A 392 12.15 -19.44 -7.35
CA ASP A 392 12.36 -18.20 -6.59
C ASP A 392 11.41 -17.06 -7.04
N ASP A 393 10.93 -17.10 -8.29
CA ASP A 393 10.06 -16.11 -8.91
C ASP A 393 8.59 -16.27 -8.51
N GLU A 394 8.21 -17.43 -7.98
CA GLU A 394 6.81 -17.71 -7.65
C GLU A 394 6.23 -16.72 -6.63
N TRP A 395 7.08 -16.17 -5.75
CA TRP A 395 6.68 -15.17 -4.78
C TRP A 395 6.55 -13.78 -5.41
N ASN A 396 7.43 -13.43 -6.36
CA ASN A 396 7.36 -12.15 -7.08
C ASN A 396 6.10 -12.05 -7.95
N LEU A 397 5.58 -13.19 -8.39
CA LEU A 397 4.39 -13.31 -9.25
C LEU A 397 3.10 -13.65 -8.48
N LEU A 398 3.17 -13.65 -7.15
CA LEU A 398 2.01 -13.90 -6.30
C LEU A 398 1.10 -12.65 -6.30
N THR A 399 -0.11 -12.78 -6.84
CA THR A 399 -0.99 -11.62 -7.08
C THR A 399 -2.37 -11.85 -6.46
N MET A 400 -2.88 -10.85 -5.73
CA MET A 400 -4.22 -10.89 -5.18
C MET A 400 -5.27 -10.64 -6.28
N TYR A 401 -6.37 -11.36 -6.22
CA TYR A 401 -7.55 -11.07 -7.02
C TYR A 401 -8.36 -9.95 -6.35
N ASP A 402 -8.53 -8.82 -7.03
CA ASP A 402 -9.43 -7.75 -6.56
C ASP A 402 -10.49 -7.42 -7.62
N LYS A 403 -11.77 -7.52 -7.23
CA LYS A 403 -12.93 -7.12 -8.06
C LYS A 403 -12.86 -7.52 -9.55
N GLY A 404 -12.38 -8.73 -9.84
CA GLY A 404 -12.26 -9.24 -11.20
C GLY A 404 -10.98 -8.86 -11.93
N ALA A 405 -10.02 -8.23 -11.26
CA ALA A 405 -8.74 -7.82 -11.81
C ALA A 405 -7.57 -8.58 -11.17
N LEU A 406 -6.47 -8.62 -11.92
CA LEU A 406 -5.14 -9.03 -11.48
C LEU A 406 -4.16 -7.96 -11.96
N ASP A 407 -3.30 -7.49 -11.05
CA ASP A 407 -2.23 -6.53 -11.34
C ASP A 407 -0.89 -7.15 -10.99
N ILE A 408 -0.21 -7.67 -12.01
CA ILE A 408 1.00 -8.48 -11.87
C ILE A 408 2.19 -7.60 -12.19
N TYR A 409 3.09 -7.42 -11.23
CA TYR A 409 4.35 -6.71 -11.40
C TYR A 409 5.52 -7.68 -11.40
N TYR A 410 6.44 -7.52 -12.34
CA TYR A 410 7.65 -8.33 -12.38
C TYR A 410 8.80 -7.57 -13.02
N THR A 411 9.99 -7.68 -12.43
CA THR A 411 11.21 -7.15 -13.02
C THR A 411 11.96 -8.29 -13.69
N CYS A 412 12.01 -8.26 -15.02
CA CYS A 412 12.90 -9.12 -15.78
C CYS A 412 14.33 -8.55 -15.65
N ASP A 413 15.26 -9.29 -15.07
CA ASP A 413 16.68 -8.96 -15.04
C ASP A 413 17.53 -10.24 -15.16
N ASP A 414 18.32 -10.36 -16.23
CA ASP A 414 19.25 -11.49 -16.44
C ASP A 414 20.66 -11.23 -15.86
N GLY A 415 20.83 -10.13 -15.14
CA GLY A 415 22.07 -9.70 -14.49
C GLY A 415 23.18 -9.31 -15.46
N SER A 416 22.91 -9.26 -16.77
CA SER A 416 23.95 -9.18 -17.79
C SER A 416 23.63 -8.18 -18.89
N ASN A 417 22.53 -8.37 -19.63
CA ASN A 417 22.23 -7.61 -20.85
C ASN A 417 20.74 -7.45 -21.14
N ARG A 418 19.85 -7.97 -20.29
CA ARG A 418 18.40 -7.79 -20.43
C ARG A 418 17.80 -7.30 -19.14
N TYR A 419 16.98 -6.26 -19.25
CA TYR A 419 16.20 -5.70 -18.14
C TYR A 419 14.88 -5.16 -18.68
N ALA A 420 13.81 -5.30 -17.92
CA ALA A 420 12.53 -4.63 -18.15
C ALA A 420 11.69 -4.66 -16.88
N VAL A 421 10.97 -3.56 -16.62
CA VAL A 421 9.88 -3.54 -15.63
C VAL A 421 8.58 -3.87 -16.37
N CYS A 422 7.94 -4.97 -15.95
CA CYS A 422 6.74 -5.51 -16.56
C CYS A 422 5.55 -5.33 -15.63
N ARG A 423 4.44 -4.80 -16.15
CA ARG A 423 3.14 -4.78 -15.47
C ARG A 423 2.06 -5.37 -16.37
N PHE A 424 1.36 -6.39 -15.88
CA PHE A 424 0.16 -6.92 -16.51
C PHE A 424 -1.05 -6.53 -15.67
N PHE A 425 -1.88 -5.63 -16.19
CA PHE A 425 -3.19 -5.34 -15.59
C PHE A 425 -4.28 -5.96 -16.46
N ILE A 426 -4.99 -6.92 -15.91
CA ILE A 426 -6.00 -7.69 -16.64
C ILE A 426 -7.27 -7.84 -15.83
N ARG A 427 -8.39 -7.96 -16.54
CA ARG A 427 -9.70 -8.25 -15.95
C ARG A 427 -10.31 -9.51 -16.52
N GLU A 428 -11.13 -10.17 -15.71
CA GLU A 428 -12.03 -11.24 -16.16
C GLU A 428 -12.81 -10.74 -17.37
N TYR A 429 -12.80 -11.53 -18.45
CA TYR A 429 -13.41 -11.12 -19.71
C TYR A 429 -14.88 -10.78 -19.54
N GLY A 430 -15.28 -9.64 -20.12
CA GLY A 430 -16.62 -9.10 -20.05
C GLY A 430 -16.96 -8.34 -18.77
N THR A 431 -16.09 -8.33 -17.76
CA THR A 431 -16.36 -7.55 -16.54
C THR A 431 -16.25 -6.05 -16.78
N ALA A 432 -16.96 -5.29 -15.95
CA ALA A 432 -16.90 -3.83 -16.00
C ALA A 432 -15.49 -3.34 -15.59
N TRP A 433 -15.03 -2.29 -16.26
CA TRP A 433 -13.78 -1.60 -15.97
C TRP A 433 -14.05 -0.33 -15.16
N ASP A 434 -13.12 0.01 -14.27
CA ASP A 434 -13.07 1.34 -13.68
C ASP A 434 -12.26 2.27 -14.59
N GLU A 435 -12.95 3.05 -15.43
CA GLU A 435 -12.32 3.93 -16.40
C GLU A 435 -11.52 5.09 -15.78
N GLU A 436 -11.66 5.34 -14.47
CA GLU A 436 -10.92 6.39 -13.77
C GLU A 436 -9.59 5.87 -13.21
N ILE A 437 -9.50 4.59 -12.87
CA ILE A 437 -8.37 4.01 -12.13
C ILE A 437 -7.63 2.95 -12.97
N ASP A 438 -8.35 2.09 -13.70
CA ASP A 438 -7.75 0.98 -14.42
C ASP A 438 -6.90 1.48 -15.61
N PRO A 439 -5.69 0.94 -15.84
CA PRO A 439 -4.94 1.21 -17.06
C PRO A 439 -5.65 0.59 -18.27
N LEU A 440 -6.27 1.44 -19.09
CA LEU A 440 -7.10 1.00 -20.21
C LEU A 440 -6.25 0.52 -21.40
N PRO A 441 -6.49 -0.70 -21.93
CA PRO A 441 -5.86 -1.18 -23.18
C PRO A 441 -6.12 -0.24 -24.36
N HIS A 442 -5.23 -0.23 -25.36
CA HIS A 442 -5.40 0.61 -26.55
C HIS A 442 -6.71 0.30 -27.30
N SER A 443 -7.11 -0.97 -27.36
CA SER A 443 -8.36 -1.41 -28.01
C SER A 443 -9.55 -1.46 -27.04
N TYR A 444 -9.47 -0.87 -25.85
CA TYR A 444 -10.56 -0.86 -24.85
C TYR A 444 -11.91 -0.42 -25.43
N LYS A 445 -11.93 0.61 -26.28
CA LYS A 445 -13.15 1.11 -26.91
C LYS A 445 -13.77 0.12 -27.90
N GLU A 446 -12.95 -0.71 -28.53
CA GLU A 446 -13.40 -1.75 -29.47
C GLU A 446 -13.90 -2.97 -28.68
N TYR A 447 -13.11 -3.41 -27.70
CA TYR A 447 -13.50 -4.45 -26.74
C TYR A 447 -14.87 -4.17 -26.09
N THR A 448 -15.08 -2.97 -25.56
CA THR A 448 -16.36 -2.60 -24.92
C THR A 448 -17.52 -2.44 -25.89
N ALA A 449 -17.27 -2.28 -27.19
CA ALA A 449 -18.32 -2.26 -28.20
C ALA A 449 -18.81 -3.67 -28.57
N ASP A 450 -18.00 -4.69 -28.31
CA ASP A 450 -18.29 -6.10 -28.57
C ASP A 450 -18.94 -6.83 -27.38
N LEU A 451 -19.00 -6.19 -26.20
CA LEU A 451 -19.75 -6.63 -25.01
C LEU A 451 -21.23 -6.24 -25.07
#